data_AF-A0A661APU6-F1
#
_entry.id   AF-A0A661APU6-F1
#
_cell.length_a   1.000
_cell.length_b   1.000
_cell.length_c   1.000
_cell.angle_alpha   90.00
_cell.angle_beta   90.00
_cell.angle_gamma   90.00
#
_symmetry.space_group_name_H-M   'P 1'
#
loop_
_entity.id
_entity.type
_entity.pdbx_description
1 polymer ?
#
loop_
_entity_poly.entity_id
_entity_poly.type
_entity_poly.pdbx_seq_one_letter_code
_entity_poly.pdbx_strand_id
1 'polypeptide(L)'
;MLTPLNIAIVIGFAIVGFVVGYVLSKLTLSKAVSSAKSEAKRILDEAKKEIELKKSQMELELERERSRSRAKFEQMTQSKRNELNRLEKRLDEQRESIEHRADLIRRRERELGNLERKLQNKDRILTEKQKNLDELIKRENEKLEQIAGMTQEEAKNRLMENMESKAR
;
A
#
# COMPACT_ATOMS: atom_id res chain seq x y z
N MET A 1 -32.64 -96.78 -64.40
CA MET A 1 -31.72 -97.16 -63.31
C MET A 1 -30.55 -96.18 -63.34
N LEU A 2 -30.21 -95.53 -62.22
CA LEU A 2 -28.99 -94.71 -62.17
C LEU A 2 -27.80 -95.64 -62.37
N THR A 3 -26.99 -95.40 -63.40
CA THR A 3 -25.74 -96.13 -63.60
C THR A 3 -24.73 -95.69 -62.52
N PRO A 4 -23.90 -96.60 -62.00
CA PRO A 4 -22.88 -96.27 -60.99
C PRO A 4 -21.93 -95.14 -61.43
N LEU A 5 -21.75 -94.95 -62.74
CA LEU A 5 -20.97 -93.86 -63.32
C LEU A 5 -21.57 -92.46 -63.04
N ASN A 6 -22.90 -92.31 -63.12
CA ASN A 6 -23.56 -91.02 -62.87
C ASN A 6 -23.45 -90.61 -61.40
N ILE A 7 -23.49 -91.57 -60.48
CA ILE A 7 -23.33 -91.34 -59.04
C ILE A 7 -21.89 -90.86 -58.75
N ALA A 8 -20.88 -91.47 -59.37
CA ALA A 8 -19.48 -91.06 -59.21
C ALA A 8 -19.22 -89.62 -59.71
N ILE A 9 -19.84 -89.22 -60.83
CA ILE A 9 -19.73 -87.86 -61.37
C ILE A 9 -20.34 -86.83 -60.42
N VAL A 10 -21.54 -87.09 -59.87
CA VAL A 10 -22.20 -86.19 -58.91
C VAL A 10 -21.37 -86.03 -57.64
N ILE A 11 -20.82 -87.12 -57.11
CA ILE A 11 -19.93 -87.06 -55.94
C ILE A 11 -18.66 -86.27 -56.26
N GLY A 12 -18.07 -86.45 -57.44
CA GLY A 12 -16.91 -85.67 -57.90
C GLY A 12 -17.18 -84.16 -57.93
N PHE A 13 -18.30 -83.74 -58.53
CA PHE A 13 -18.69 -82.33 -58.54
C PHE A 13 -19.02 -81.78 -57.15
N ALA A 14 -19.62 -82.58 -56.27
CA ALA A 14 -19.89 -82.17 -54.89
C ALA A 14 -18.58 -81.92 -54.11
N ILE A 15 -17.57 -82.78 -54.30
CA ILE A 15 -16.25 -82.61 -53.68
C ILE A 15 -15.57 -81.35 -54.22
N VAL A 16 -15.56 -81.14 -55.55
CA VAL A 16 -14.96 -79.92 -56.13
C VAL A 16 -15.69 -78.66 -55.65
N GLY A 17 -17.02 -78.66 -55.63
CA GLY A 17 -17.83 -77.55 -55.11
C GLY A 17 -17.54 -77.25 -53.64
N PHE A 18 -17.40 -78.29 -52.81
CA PHE A 18 -17.04 -78.14 -51.40
C PHE A 18 -15.63 -77.56 -51.22
N VAL A 19 -14.64 -78.07 -51.97
CA VAL A 19 -13.26 -77.57 -51.91
C VAL A 19 -13.19 -76.11 -52.35
N VAL A 20 -13.83 -75.75 -53.47
CA VAL A 20 -13.88 -74.36 -53.97
C VAL A 20 -14.59 -73.45 -52.98
N GLY A 21 -15.74 -73.87 -52.44
CA GLY A 21 -16.48 -73.10 -51.43
C GLY A 21 -15.67 -72.89 -50.15
N TYR A 22 -14.97 -73.92 -49.67
CA TYR A 22 -14.10 -73.84 -48.50
C TYR A 22 -12.92 -72.88 -48.72
N VAL A 23 -12.25 -72.95 -49.88
CA VAL A 23 -11.13 -72.06 -50.22
C VAL A 23 -11.60 -70.61 -50.32
N LEU A 24 -12.72 -70.35 -51.00
CA LEU A 24 -13.30 -69.00 -51.11
C LEU A 24 -13.68 -68.43 -49.74
N SER A 25 -14.33 -69.23 -48.89
CA SER A 25 -14.71 -68.84 -47.53
C SER A 25 -13.47 -68.53 -46.66
N LYS A 26 -12.42 -69.34 -46.76
CA LYS A 26 -11.17 -69.10 -46.03
C LYS A 26 -10.48 -67.81 -46.51
N LEU A 27 -10.50 -67.52 -47.80
CA LEU A 27 -9.93 -66.31 -48.38
C LEU A 27 -10.69 -65.05 -47.98
N THR A 28 -12.03 -65.06 -48.00
CA THR A 28 -12.85 -63.91 -47.57
C THR A 28 -12.68 -63.64 -46.08
N LEU A 29 -12.67 -64.68 -45.25
CA LEU A 29 -12.45 -64.54 -43.81
C LEU A 29 -11.05 -64.02 -43.51
N SER A 30 -10.02 -64.53 -44.20
CA SER A 30 -8.65 -64.03 -44.06
C SER A 30 -8.51 -62.57 -44.48
N LYS A 31 -9.14 -62.16 -45.59
CA LYS A 31 -9.18 -60.75 -46.03
C LYS A 31 -9.92 -59.86 -45.03
N ALA A 32 -11.06 -60.30 -44.50
CA ALA A 32 -11.82 -59.56 -43.50
C ALA A 32 -11.01 -59.33 -42.22
N VAL A 33 -10.35 -60.39 -41.71
CA VAL A 33 -9.46 -60.30 -40.54
C VAL A 33 -8.27 -59.39 -40.82
N SER A 34 -7.65 -59.49 -41.99
CA SER A 34 -6.54 -58.63 -42.38
C SER A 34 -6.94 -57.16 -42.47
N SER A 35 -8.12 -56.88 -43.05
CA SER A 35 -8.67 -55.53 -43.14
C SER A 35 -8.95 -54.95 -41.76
N ALA A 36 -9.64 -55.71 -40.88
CA ALA A 36 -9.91 -55.30 -39.51
C ALA A 36 -8.63 -55.01 -38.70
N LYS A 37 -7.58 -55.83 -38.87
CA LYS A 37 -6.27 -55.58 -38.25
C LYS A 37 -5.60 -54.31 -38.78
N SER A 38 -5.67 -54.07 -40.10
CA SER A 38 -5.13 -52.85 -40.71
C SER A 38 -5.85 -51.61 -40.20
N GLU A 39 -7.17 -51.67 -40.09
CA GLU A 39 -7.99 -50.59 -39.57
C GLU A 39 -7.70 -50.30 -38.09
N ALA A 40 -7.65 -51.35 -37.26
CA ALA A 40 -7.28 -51.21 -35.85
C ALA A 40 -5.88 -50.60 -35.69
N LYS A 41 -4.92 -50.99 -36.54
CA LYS A 41 -3.57 -50.40 -36.55
C LYS A 41 -3.62 -48.92 -36.93
N ARG A 42 -4.39 -48.56 -37.96
CA ARG A 42 -4.57 -47.17 -38.39
C ARG A 42 -5.14 -46.31 -37.25
N ILE A 43 -6.20 -46.77 -36.59
CA ILE A 43 -6.83 -46.07 -35.46
C ILE A 43 -5.81 -45.87 -34.32
N LEU A 44 -5.02 -46.90 -33.99
CA LEU A 44 -3.98 -46.80 -32.96
C LEU A 44 -2.88 -45.80 -33.33
N ASP A 45 -2.45 -45.80 -34.60
CA ASP A 45 -1.41 -44.89 -35.07
C ASP A 45 -1.92 -43.43 -35.14
N GLU A 46 -3.17 -43.21 -35.52
CA GLU A 46 -3.84 -41.91 -35.48
C GLU A 46 -3.98 -41.41 -34.04
N ALA A 47 -4.50 -42.25 -33.12
CA ALA A 47 -4.63 -41.90 -31.72
C ALA A 47 -3.28 -41.53 -31.08
N LYS A 48 -2.19 -42.26 -31.42
CA LYS A 48 -0.83 -41.90 -30.97
C LYS A 48 -0.39 -40.53 -31.47
N LYS A 49 -0.63 -40.22 -32.75
CA LYS A 49 -0.28 -38.90 -33.31
C LYS A 49 -1.08 -37.79 -32.65
N GLU A 50 -2.37 -37.99 -32.41
CA GLU A 50 -3.21 -37.01 -31.71
C GLU A 50 -2.75 -36.78 -30.27
N ILE A 51 -2.37 -37.84 -29.54
CA ILE A 51 -1.84 -37.73 -28.18
C ILE A 51 -0.55 -36.92 -28.18
N GLU A 52 0.40 -37.21 -29.06
CA GLU A 52 1.66 -36.47 -29.17
C GLU A 52 1.42 -34.99 -29.53
N LEU A 53 0.53 -34.73 -30.49
CA LEU A 53 0.15 -33.37 -30.86
C LEU A 53 -0.47 -32.62 -29.68
N LYS A 54 -1.41 -33.25 -28.97
CA LYS A 54 -2.08 -32.64 -27.82
C LYS A 54 -1.12 -32.39 -26.66
N LYS A 55 -0.20 -33.32 -26.41
CA LYS A 55 0.86 -33.14 -25.41
C LYS A 55 1.74 -31.94 -25.74
N SER A 56 2.21 -31.85 -26.99
CA SER A 56 3.01 -30.71 -27.45
C SER A 56 2.24 -29.38 -27.34
N GLN A 57 0.95 -29.36 -27.73
CA GLN A 57 0.10 -28.17 -27.58
C GLN A 57 -0.09 -27.77 -26.12
N MET A 58 -0.28 -28.73 -25.22
CA MET A 58 -0.42 -28.45 -23.78
C MET A 58 0.88 -27.90 -23.19
N GLU A 59 2.03 -28.45 -23.56
CA GLU A 59 3.34 -27.93 -23.13
C GLU A 59 3.53 -26.48 -23.59
N LEU A 60 3.19 -26.18 -24.84
CA LEU A 60 3.26 -24.82 -25.40
C LEU A 60 2.30 -23.84 -24.71
N GLU A 61 1.07 -24.27 -24.41
CA GLU A 61 0.10 -23.42 -23.72
C GLU A 61 0.50 -23.18 -22.26
N LEU A 62 1.03 -24.19 -21.56
CA LEU A 62 1.57 -24.04 -20.22
C LEU A 62 2.75 -23.07 -20.19
N GLU A 63 3.64 -23.12 -21.19
CA GLU A 63 4.75 -22.18 -21.30
C GLU A 63 4.26 -20.75 -21.56
N ARG A 64 3.27 -20.57 -22.44
CA ARG A 64 2.63 -19.28 -22.69
C ARG A 64 1.95 -18.72 -21.45
N GLU A 65 1.20 -19.53 -20.73
CA GLU A 65 0.52 -19.12 -19.50
C GLU A 65 1.54 -18.74 -18.42
N ARG A 66 2.59 -19.55 -18.24
CA ARG A 66 3.69 -19.25 -17.32
C ARG A 66 4.37 -17.93 -17.67
N SER A 67 4.66 -17.69 -18.94
CA SER A 67 5.29 -16.45 -19.40
C SER A 67 4.38 -15.24 -19.19
N ARG A 68 3.09 -15.35 -19.54
CA ARG A 68 2.08 -14.30 -19.28
C ARG A 68 1.94 -14.00 -17.79
N SER A 69 1.90 -15.03 -16.95
CA SER A 69 1.79 -14.88 -15.50
C SER A 69 3.01 -14.18 -14.91
N ARG A 70 4.22 -14.56 -15.35
CA ARG A 70 5.47 -13.87 -14.98
C ARG A 70 5.48 -12.41 -15.41
N ALA A 71 5.12 -12.11 -16.66
CA ALA A 71 5.07 -10.74 -17.16
C ALA A 71 4.08 -9.86 -16.37
N LYS A 72 2.89 -10.40 -16.05
CA LYS A 72 1.91 -9.71 -15.19
C LYS A 72 2.47 -9.46 -13.79
N PHE A 73 3.11 -10.46 -13.19
CA PHE A 73 3.72 -10.32 -11.87
C PHE A 73 4.83 -9.26 -11.85
N GLU A 74 5.71 -9.25 -12.85
CA GLU A 74 6.77 -8.25 -13.00
C GLU A 74 6.19 -6.84 -13.17
N GLN A 75 5.17 -6.68 -14.01
CA GLN A 75 4.50 -5.40 -14.21
C GLN A 75 3.84 -4.90 -12.91
N MET A 76 3.14 -5.77 -12.19
CA MET A 76 2.51 -5.41 -10.91
C MET A 76 3.57 -5.03 -9.87
N THR A 77 4.64 -5.82 -9.76
CA THR A 77 5.76 -5.56 -8.86
C THR A 77 6.42 -4.21 -9.17
N GLN A 78 6.69 -3.93 -10.44
CA GLN A 78 7.29 -2.67 -10.87
C GLN A 78 6.37 -1.48 -10.58
N SER A 79 5.07 -1.63 -10.83
CA SER A 79 4.08 -0.59 -10.54
C SER A 79 4.03 -0.27 -9.05
N LYS A 80 4.00 -1.32 -8.22
CA LYS A 80 3.97 -1.21 -6.76
C LYS A 80 5.26 -0.62 -6.20
N ARG A 81 6.42 -0.98 -6.77
CA ARG A 81 7.72 -0.38 -6.43
C ARG A 81 7.75 1.11 -6.77
N ASN A 82 7.25 1.49 -7.95
CA ASN A 82 7.17 2.90 -8.34
C ASN A 82 6.24 3.70 -7.43
N GLU A 83 5.11 3.11 -7.02
CA GLU A 83 4.18 3.73 -6.06
C GLU A 83 4.84 3.91 -4.69
N LEU A 84 5.51 2.89 -4.16
CA LEU A 84 6.25 2.97 -2.89
C LEU A 84 7.32 4.06 -2.93
N ASN A 85 8.14 4.11 -3.98
CA ASN A 85 9.16 5.15 -4.13
C ASN A 85 8.55 6.58 -4.15
N ARG A 86 7.37 6.75 -4.76
CA ARG A 86 6.66 8.04 -4.77
C ARG A 86 6.15 8.42 -3.38
N LEU A 87 5.61 7.45 -2.64
CA LEU A 87 5.15 7.66 -1.27
C LEU A 87 6.32 7.96 -0.33
N GLU A 88 7.43 7.24 -0.45
CA GLU A 88 8.66 7.49 0.31
C GLU A 88 9.18 8.92 0.06
N LYS A 89 9.30 9.33 -1.20
CA LYS A 89 9.73 10.70 -1.52
C LYS A 89 8.81 11.76 -0.89
N ARG A 90 7.50 11.57 -0.97
CA ARG A 90 6.52 12.50 -0.37
C ARG A 90 6.63 12.53 1.16
N LEU A 91 6.89 11.39 1.79
CA LEU A 91 7.10 11.30 3.24
C LEU A 91 8.38 12.02 3.66
N ASP A 92 9.45 11.88 2.90
CA ASP A 92 10.72 12.57 3.18
C ASP A 92 10.59 14.09 3.00
N GLU A 93 9.92 14.55 1.95
CA GLU A 93 9.59 15.98 1.77
C GLU A 93 8.75 16.52 2.96
N GLN A 94 7.80 15.73 3.47
CA GLN A 94 7.03 16.10 4.67
C GLN A 94 7.89 16.12 5.94
N ARG A 95 8.79 15.16 6.11
CA ARG A 95 9.73 15.11 7.25
C ARG A 95 10.64 16.32 7.25
N GLU A 96 11.24 16.67 6.12
CA GLU A 96 12.08 17.86 5.99
C GLU A 96 11.32 19.15 6.31
N SER A 97 10.08 19.26 5.83
CA SER A 97 9.19 20.40 6.14
C SER A 97 8.87 20.50 7.63
N ILE A 98 8.63 19.37 8.30
CA ILE A 98 8.37 19.32 9.74
C ILE A 98 9.63 19.70 10.52
N GLU A 99 10.80 19.18 10.16
CA GLU A 99 12.07 19.51 10.82
C GLU A 99 12.37 21.01 10.69
N HIS A 100 12.17 21.58 9.51
CA HIS A 100 12.34 23.01 9.29
C HIS A 100 11.39 23.85 10.16
N ARG A 101 10.11 23.46 10.26
CA ARG A 101 9.16 24.12 11.16
C ARG A 101 9.56 23.99 12.62
N ALA A 102 10.04 22.83 13.04
CA ALA A 102 10.52 22.60 14.39
C ALA A 102 11.72 23.52 14.72
N ASP A 103 12.66 23.67 13.79
CA ASP A 103 13.78 24.60 13.95
C ASP A 103 13.35 26.06 14.07
N LEU A 104 12.39 26.48 13.26
CA LEU A 104 11.82 27.83 13.36
C LEU A 104 11.14 28.05 14.72
N ILE A 105 10.36 27.08 15.20
CA ILE A 105 9.71 27.13 16.52
C ILE A 105 10.78 27.21 17.61
N ARG A 106 11.77 26.31 17.62
CA ARG A 106 12.88 26.30 18.59
C ARG A 106 13.63 27.64 18.61
N ARG A 107 13.82 28.27 17.45
CA ARG A 107 14.43 29.61 17.36
C ARG A 107 13.54 30.68 17.99
N ARG A 108 12.24 30.68 17.69
CA ARG A 108 11.27 31.62 18.26
C ARG A 108 11.14 31.47 19.77
N GLU A 109 11.12 30.25 20.29
CA GLU A 109 11.10 29.98 21.73
C GLU A 109 12.34 30.56 22.42
N ARG A 110 13.54 30.42 21.83
CA ARG A 110 14.76 31.05 22.37
C ARG A 110 14.68 32.58 22.34
N GLU A 111 14.17 33.16 21.24
CA GLU A 111 13.98 34.61 21.12
C GLU A 111 13.00 35.14 22.19
N LEU A 112 11.88 34.43 22.38
CA LEU A 112 10.87 34.76 23.40
C LEU A 112 11.43 34.63 24.81
N GLY A 113 12.10 33.53 25.15
CA GLY A 113 12.70 33.35 26.47
C GLY A 113 13.77 34.41 26.80
N ASN A 114 14.52 34.87 25.79
CA ASN A 114 15.44 35.99 25.96
C ASN A 114 14.71 37.32 26.20
N LEU A 115 13.58 37.54 25.52
CA LEU A 115 12.75 38.73 25.71
C LEU A 115 12.09 38.73 27.10
N GLU A 116 11.55 37.60 27.54
CA GLU A 116 10.96 37.43 28.87
C GLU A 116 11.98 37.75 29.97
N ARG A 117 13.20 37.21 29.88
CA ARG A 117 14.28 37.54 30.83
C ARG A 117 14.61 39.03 30.85
N LYS A 118 14.66 39.68 29.68
CA LYS A 118 14.88 41.13 29.58
C LYS A 118 13.75 41.93 30.22
N LEU A 119 12.50 41.52 30.01
CA LEU A 119 11.33 42.17 30.60
C LEU A 119 11.31 42.00 32.11
N GLN A 120 11.57 40.78 32.61
CA GLN A 120 11.66 40.51 34.04
C GLN A 120 12.76 41.35 34.72
N ASN A 121 13.93 41.50 34.08
CA ASN A 121 14.99 42.36 34.59
C ASN A 121 14.58 43.84 34.62
N LYS A 122 13.92 44.32 33.57
CA LYS A 122 13.41 45.71 33.54
C LYS A 122 12.35 45.95 34.61
N ASP A 123 11.43 45.02 34.78
CA ASP A 123 10.36 45.10 35.77
C ASP A 123 10.93 45.15 37.20
N ARG A 124 11.95 44.33 37.48
CA ARG A 124 12.68 44.38 38.75
C ARG A 124 13.37 45.74 38.98
N ILE A 125 14.06 46.26 37.97
CA ILE A 125 14.72 47.59 38.04
C ILE A 125 13.68 48.69 38.26
N LEU A 126 12.54 48.64 37.57
CA LEU A 126 11.47 49.61 37.74
C LEU A 126 10.86 49.55 39.14
N THR A 127 10.63 48.34 39.67
CA THR A 127 10.13 48.12 41.02
C THR A 127 11.09 48.69 42.08
N GLU A 128 12.40 48.45 41.94
CA GLU A 128 13.41 49.01 42.84
C GLU A 128 13.47 50.54 42.75
N LYS A 129 13.38 51.11 41.54
CA LYS A 129 13.30 52.57 41.36
C LYS A 129 12.04 53.17 41.96
N GLN A 130 10.89 52.53 41.80
CA GLN A 130 9.62 52.99 42.37
C GLN A 130 9.73 53.03 43.90
N LYS A 131 10.24 51.96 44.52
CA LYS A 131 10.45 51.91 45.96
C LYS A 131 11.38 53.03 46.46
N ASN A 132 12.50 53.25 45.77
CA ASN A 132 13.44 54.33 46.12
C ASN A 132 12.80 55.71 45.97
N LEU A 133 11.96 55.91 44.95
CA LEU A 133 11.23 57.16 44.73
C LEU A 133 10.20 57.38 45.84
N ASP A 134 9.44 56.36 46.21
CA ASP A 134 8.46 56.42 47.30
C ASP A 134 9.14 56.75 48.65
N GLU A 135 10.30 56.15 48.93
CA GLU A 135 11.12 56.47 50.10
C GLU A 135 11.69 57.89 50.08
N LEU A 136 12.06 58.40 48.90
CA LEU A 136 12.54 59.78 48.74
C LEU A 136 11.40 60.78 48.95
N ILE A 137 10.24 60.54 48.32
CA ILE A 137 9.03 61.36 48.49
C ILE A 137 8.63 61.40 49.97
N LYS A 138 8.65 60.25 50.66
CA LYS A 138 8.37 60.20 52.10
C LYS A 138 9.34 61.07 52.90
N ARG A 139 10.64 60.95 52.66
CA ARG A 139 11.67 61.76 53.34
C ARG A 139 11.54 63.26 53.05
N GLU A 140 11.24 63.64 51.82
CA GLU A 140 11.03 65.05 51.46
C GLU A 140 9.76 65.61 52.10
N ASN A 141 8.67 64.84 52.17
CA ASN A 141 7.47 65.23 52.90
C ASN A 141 7.77 65.41 54.40
N GLU A 142 8.47 64.48 55.04
CA GLU A 142 8.89 64.59 56.45
C GLU A 142 9.72 65.87 56.72
N LYS A 143 10.65 66.21 55.82
CA LYS A 143 11.41 67.47 55.90
C LYS A 143 10.52 68.70 55.73
N LEU A 144 9.58 68.68 54.78
CA LEU A 144 8.66 69.78 54.56
C LEU A 144 7.75 70.01 55.78
N GLU A 145 7.27 68.94 56.42
CA GLU A 145 6.52 69.01 57.68
C GLU A 145 7.37 69.62 58.80
N GLN A 146 8.64 69.23 58.91
CA GLN A 146 9.58 69.83 59.88
C GLN A 146 9.81 71.32 59.63
N ILE A 147 9.99 71.74 58.38
CA ILE A 147 10.17 73.16 58.01
C ILE A 147 8.89 73.96 58.24
N ALA A 148 7.73 73.40 57.90
CA ALA A 148 6.42 74.03 58.09
C ALA A 148 6.00 74.11 59.57
N GLY A 149 6.66 73.34 60.46
CA GLY A 149 6.35 73.27 61.88
C GLY A 149 4.97 72.69 62.18
N MET A 150 4.38 71.98 61.22
CA MET A 150 3.10 71.29 61.35
C MET A 150 3.01 70.13 60.33
N THR A 151 2.34 69.05 60.70
CA THR A 151 2.16 67.86 59.84
C THR A 151 1.13 68.10 58.74
N GLN A 152 1.10 67.26 57.70
CA GLN A 152 0.09 67.35 56.64
C GLN A 152 -1.35 67.25 57.19
N GLU A 153 -1.55 66.39 58.19
CA GLU A 153 -2.84 66.20 58.86
C GLU A 153 -3.21 67.43 59.70
N GLU A 154 -2.26 68.02 60.41
CA GLU A 154 -2.44 69.29 61.13
C GLU A 154 -2.76 70.45 60.19
N ALA A 155 -2.06 70.57 59.06
CA ALA A 155 -2.32 71.59 58.05
C ALA A 155 -3.73 71.43 57.44
N LYS A 156 -4.16 70.20 57.18
CA LYS A 156 -5.50 69.89 56.67
C LYS A 156 -6.58 70.24 57.70
N ASN A 157 -6.39 69.88 58.97
CA ASN A 157 -7.30 70.23 60.06
C ASN A 157 -7.40 71.75 60.24
N ARG A 158 -6.27 72.46 60.20
CA ARG A 158 -6.22 73.92 60.32
C ARG A 158 -6.85 74.63 59.13
N LEU A 159 -6.73 74.08 57.91
CA LEU A 159 -7.44 74.59 56.74
C LEU A 159 -8.96 74.38 56.88
N MET A 160 -9.38 73.21 57.38
CA MET A 160 -10.79 72.89 57.57
C MET A 160 -11.43 73.77 58.65
N GLU A 161 -10.76 73.98 59.78
CA GLU A 161 -11.16 74.96 60.80
C GLU A 161 -11.27 76.37 60.23
N ASN A 162 -10.32 76.81 59.39
CA ASN A 162 -10.39 78.12 58.75
C ASN A 162 -11.55 78.23 57.75
N MET A 163 -11.89 77.16 57.03
CA MET A 163 -13.04 77.14 56.13
C MET A 163 -14.37 77.14 56.89
N GLU A 164 -14.49 76.36 57.96
CA GLU A 164 -15.66 76.37 58.83
C GLU A 164 -15.86 77.72 59.52
N SER A 165 -14.75 78.35 59.94
CA SER A 165 -14.78 79.69 60.53
C SER A 165 -15.17 80.78 59.52
N LYS A 166 -14.94 80.60 58.22
CA LYS A 166 -15.33 81.54 57.16
C LYS A 166 -16.74 81.29 56.61
N ALA A 167 -17.30 80.11 56.84
CA ALA A 167 -18.65 79.73 56.41
C ALA A 167 -19.74 80.07 57.44
N ARG A 168 -19.36 80.49 58.65
CA ARG A 168 -20.24 81.19 59.60
C ARG A 168 -20.25 82.68 59.33
#